data_AF-A0A8S0UX49-F1
#
_entry.id   AF-A0A8S0UX49-F1
#
_cell.length_a   1.000
_cell.length_b   1.000
_cell.length_c   1.000
_cell.angle_alpha   90.00
_cell.angle_beta   90.00
_cell.angle_gamma   90.00
#
_symmetry.space_group_name_H-M   'P 1'
#
loop_
_entity.id
_entity.type
_entity.pdbx_description
1 polymer ?
#
loop_
_entity_poly.entity_id
_entity_poly.type
_entity_poly.pdbx_seq_one_letter_code
_entity_poly.pdbx_strand_id
1 'polypeptide(L)'
;MSSGKTSLVKYFATITGHQFVQINNHEHTDLQEYLGSYITDASGKLVFHEGALVKVVRNGYWIVLNELNLAPSDVLEALNRLLDDNRELFVPELREVIRAHPDFMLCDSKFGLSPQIFIGSDCSFFFFFVYYLWKR
;
A
#
# COMPACT_ATOMS: atom_id res chain seq x y z
N MET A 1 -0.52 -7.11 20.27
CA MET A 1 0.90 -6.69 20.36
C MET A 1 1.57 -6.94 19.00
N SER A 2 1.47 -6.00 18.04
CA SER A 2 2.03 -6.16 16.68
C SER A 2 3.01 -5.04 16.29
N SER A 3 3.49 -4.26 17.27
CA SER A 3 4.27 -3.03 17.05
C SER A 3 5.68 -3.28 16.49
N GLY A 4 6.25 -4.48 16.70
CA GLY A 4 7.63 -4.79 16.31
C GLY A 4 7.83 -5.00 14.81
N LYS A 5 6.86 -5.59 14.10
CA LYS A 5 7.01 -5.94 12.67
C LYS A 5 6.93 -4.70 11.77
N THR A 6 5.94 -3.86 11.99
CA THR A 6 5.80 -2.58 11.26
C THR A 6 6.98 -1.65 11.51
N SER A 7 7.51 -1.63 12.74
CA SER A 7 8.70 -0.86 13.08
C SER A 7 9.95 -1.35 12.31
N LEU A 8 10.07 -2.66 12.10
CA LEU A 8 11.17 -3.24 11.33
C LEU A 8 11.08 -2.84 9.84
N VAL A 9 9.90 -2.96 9.22
CA VAL A 9 9.70 -2.57 7.82
C VAL A 9 9.97 -1.07 7.63
N LYS A 10 9.51 -0.23 8.56
CA LYS A 10 9.81 1.21 8.56
C LYS A 10 11.31 1.48 8.66
N TYR A 11 12.01 0.75 9.53
CA TYR A 11 13.46 0.86 9.65
C TYR A 11 14.17 0.48 8.34
N PHE A 12 13.75 -0.63 7.72
CA PHE A 12 14.29 -1.08 6.43
C PHE A 12 14.03 -0.10 5.27
N ALA A 13 12.83 0.44 5.17
CA ALA A 13 12.51 1.49 4.20
C ALA A 13 13.42 2.71 4.38
N THR A 14 13.61 3.14 5.64
CA THR A 14 14.45 4.30 5.97
C THR A 14 15.91 4.09 5.58
N ILE A 15 16.49 2.91 5.86
CA ILE A 15 17.90 2.64 5.50
C ILE A 15 18.09 2.40 4.01
N THR A 16 17.06 1.93 3.29
CA THR A 16 17.10 1.74 1.83
C THR A 16 16.78 3.02 1.06
N GLY A 17 16.44 4.11 1.75
CA GLY A 17 16.08 5.38 1.14
C GLY A 17 14.66 5.43 0.57
N HIS A 18 13.82 4.43 0.85
CA HIS A 18 12.43 4.40 0.42
C HIS A 18 11.53 5.15 1.40
N GLN A 19 10.53 5.84 0.87
CA GLN A 19 9.48 6.44 1.68
C GLN A 19 8.57 5.34 2.23
N PHE A 20 8.27 5.42 3.53
CA PHE A 20 7.38 4.51 4.23
C PHE A 20 6.07 5.22 4.58
N VAL A 21 4.97 4.63 4.17
CA VAL A 21 3.61 5.10 4.45
C VAL A 21 2.88 4.03 5.25
N GLN A 22 2.20 4.45 6.31
CA GLN A 22 1.36 3.54 7.10
C GLN A 22 -0.06 4.09 7.12
N ILE A 23 -1.01 3.27 6.68
CA ILE A 23 -2.44 3.60 6.71
C ILE A 23 -3.12 2.72 7.75
N ASN A 24 -3.98 3.33 8.55
CA ASN A 24 -4.81 2.62 9.50
C ASN A 24 -6.27 2.60 9.05
N ASN A 25 -6.73 1.42 8.61
CA ASN A 25 -8.14 1.26 8.28
C ASN A 25 -9.00 1.31 9.54
N HIS A 26 -10.18 1.86 9.39
CA HIS A 26 -11.21 2.01 10.41
C HIS A 26 -12.58 1.86 9.72
N GLU A 27 -13.66 1.69 10.48
CA GLU A 27 -15.01 1.45 9.92
C GLU A 27 -15.54 2.55 8.98
N HIS A 28 -14.91 3.73 8.98
CA HIS A 28 -15.24 4.87 8.12
C HIS A 28 -14.14 5.20 7.10
N THR A 29 -13.25 4.25 6.80
CA THR A 29 -12.23 4.47 5.78
C THR A 29 -12.86 4.60 4.40
N ASP A 30 -12.79 5.80 3.84
CA ASP A 30 -13.35 6.10 2.52
C ASP A 30 -12.37 5.75 1.40
N LEU A 31 -12.92 5.29 0.28
CA LEU A 31 -12.19 5.02 -0.96
C LEU A 31 -11.38 6.25 -1.42
N GLN A 32 -11.91 7.44 -1.17
CA GLN A 32 -11.27 8.71 -1.53
C GLN A 32 -9.95 8.95 -0.81
N GLU A 33 -9.75 8.41 0.40
CA GLU A 33 -8.46 8.52 1.11
C GLU A 33 -7.40 7.62 0.46
N TYR A 34 -7.81 6.51 -0.13
CA TYR A 34 -6.93 5.58 -0.85
C TYR A 34 -6.63 6.05 -2.27
N LEU A 35 -7.66 6.29 -3.07
CA LEU A 35 -7.51 6.61 -4.49
C LEU A 35 -7.33 8.10 -4.74
N GLY A 36 -7.97 8.93 -3.92
CA GLY A 36 -8.00 10.37 -4.08
C GLY A 36 -9.38 10.86 -4.46
N SER A 37 -9.55 12.18 -4.44
CA SER A 37 -10.78 12.84 -4.87
C SER A 37 -10.49 14.20 -5.48
N TYR A 38 -11.46 14.74 -6.20
CA TYR A 38 -11.37 16.11 -6.72
C TYR A 38 -11.66 17.10 -5.60
N ILE A 39 -10.67 17.91 -5.27
CA ILE A 39 -10.81 19.03 -4.34
C ILE A 39 -10.79 20.34 -5.10
N THR A 40 -11.48 21.33 -4.57
CA THR A 40 -11.46 22.69 -5.14
C THR A 40 -10.28 23.44 -4.54
N ASP A 41 -9.34 23.87 -5.39
CA ASP A 41 -8.24 24.72 -4.96
C ASP A 41 -8.72 26.13 -4.58
N ALA A 42 -7.89 26.92 -3.92
CA ALA A 42 -8.18 28.31 -3.53
C ALA A 42 -8.59 29.20 -4.72
N SER A 43 -8.22 28.83 -5.95
CA SER A 43 -8.62 29.49 -7.20
C SER A 43 -9.98 29.04 -7.76
N GLY A 44 -10.72 28.17 -7.06
CA GLY A 44 -12.00 27.62 -7.53
C GLY A 44 -11.88 26.53 -8.60
N LYS A 45 -10.67 26.02 -8.87
CA LYS A 45 -10.44 24.98 -9.88
C LYS A 45 -10.51 23.60 -9.21
N LEU A 46 -11.21 22.67 -9.84
CA LEU A 46 -11.20 21.25 -9.47
C LEU A 46 -9.82 20.66 -9.81
N VAL A 47 -9.09 20.23 -8.80
CA VAL A 47 -7.82 19.53 -8.92
C VAL A 47 -7.93 18.15 -8.31
N PHE A 48 -7.44 17.13 -9.00
CA PHE A 48 -7.42 15.78 -8.46
C PHE A 48 -6.33 15.70 -7.39
N HIS A 49 -6.73 15.41 -6.16
CA HIS A 49 -5.81 15.16 -5.07
C HIS A 49 -5.59 13.66 -4.94
N GLU A 50 -4.38 13.21 -5.25
CA GLU A 50 -4.00 11.79 -5.18
C GLU A 50 -4.18 11.25 -3.76
N GLY A 51 -4.85 10.11 -3.65
CA GLY A 51 -4.96 9.39 -2.39
C GLY A 51 -3.66 8.68 -2.02
N ALA A 52 -3.62 8.16 -0.81
CA ALA A 52 -2.42 7.53 -0.27
C ALA A 52 -1.97 6.33 -1.13
N LEU A 53 -2.89 5.49 -1.62
CA LEU A 53 -2.59 4.34 -2.47
C LEU A 53 -2.04 4.77 -3.83
N VAL A 54 -2.67 5.75 -4.48
CA VAL A 54 -2.21 6.27 -5.78
C VAL A 54 -0.79 6.83 -5.66
N LYS A 55 -0.54 7.60 -4.61
CA LYS A 55 0.77 8.21 -4.38
C LYS A 55 1.85 7.17 -4.14
N VAL A 56 1.59 6.11 -3.36
CA VAL A 56 2.61 5.07 -3.10
C VAL A 56 2.87 4.21 -4.33
N VAL A 57 1.83 3.87 -5.09
CA VAL A 57 1.93 3.06 -6.31
C VAL A 57 2.72 3.81 -7.39
N ARG A 58 2.42 5.11 -7.58
CA ARG A 58 3.08 5.96 -8.56
C ARG A 58 4.55 6.24 -8.23
N ASN A 59 4.87 6.46 -6.95
CA ASN A 59 6.22 6.82 -6.53
C ASN A 59 7.07 5.63 -6.06
N GLY A 60 6.51 4.41 -6.00
CA GLY A 60 7.24 3.22 -5.53
C GLY A 60 7.54 3.23 -4.04
N TYR A 61 6.60 3.71 -3.24
CA TYR A 61 6.77 3.76 -1.80
C TYR A 61 6.32 2.47 -1.13
N TRP A 62 6.80 2.28 0.09
CA TRP A 62 6.46 1.11 0.89
C TRP A 62 5.26 1.44 1.75
N ILE A 63 4.18 0.69 1.59
CA ILE A 63 2.93 0.91 2.31
C ILE A 63 2.63 -0.24 3.26
N VAL A 64 2.28 0.10 4.50
CA VAL A 64 1.73 -0.84 5.47
C VAL A 64 0.27 -0.50 5.74
N LEU A 65 -0.62 -1.46 5.48
CA LEU A 65 -2.04 -1.36 5.76
C LEU A 65 -2.32 -2.05 7.09
N ASN A 66 -2.86 -1.30 8.05
CA ASN A 66 -3.38 -1.86 9.29
C ASN A 66 -4.88 -2.12 9.17
N GLU A 67 -5.35 -3.18 9.83
CA GLU A 67 -6.78 -3.54 9.87
C GLU A 67 -7.40 -3.68 8.48
N LEU A 68 -6.67 -4.29 7.53
CA LEU A 68 -7.15 -4.52 6.17
C LEU A 68 -8.55 -5.17 6.12
N ASN A 69 -8.90 -5.94 7.14
CA ASN A 69 -10.23 -6.55 7.30
C ASN A 69 -11.38 -5.53 7.43
N LEU A 70 -11.11 -4.25 7.72
CA LEU A 70 -12.09 -3.17 7.75
C LEU A 70 -12.12 -2.37 6.45
N ALA A 71 -11.20 -2.64 5.51
CA ALA A 71 -11.15 -1.90 4.26
C ALA A 71 -12.39 -2.19 3.39
N PRO A 72 -12.86 -1.20 2.60
CA PRO A 72 -13.96 -1.39 1.65
C PRO A 72 -13.63 -2.50 0.64
N SER A 73 -14.65 -3.21 0.16
CA SER A 73 -14.50 -4.21 -0.90
C SER A 73 -13.85 -3.63 -2.17
N ASP A 74 -14.15 -2.37 -2.51
CA ASP A 74 -13.54 -1.68 -3.66
C ASP A 74 -12.03 -1.50 -3.50
N VAL A 75 -11.57 -1.18 -2.28
CA VAL A 75 -10.14 -1.08 -1.97
C VAL A 75 -9.49 -2.45 -2.05
N LEU A 76 -10.12 -3.49 -1.49
CA LEU A 76 -9.61 -4.85 -1.58
C LEU A 76 -9.49 -5.34 -3.03
N GLU A 77 -10.45 -5.00 -3.89
CA GLU A 77 -10.37 -5.32 -5.33
C GLU A 77 -9.20 -4.59 -6.01
N ALA A 78 -9.04 -3.29 -5.73
CA ALA A 78 -7.93 -2.50 -6.25
C ALA A 78 -6.56 -3.06 -5.80
N LEU A 79 -6.46 -3.48 -4.54
CA LEU A 79 -5.28 -4.14 -3.99
C LEU A 79 -5.03 -5.50 -4.66
N ASN A 80 -6.07 -6.30 -4.90
CA ASN A 80 -5.93 -7.57 -5.62
C ASN A 80 -5.39 -7.37 -7.04
N ARG A 81 -5.85 -6.34 -7.77
CA ARG A 81 -5.33 -6.02 -9.11
C ARG A 81 -3.87 -5.54 -9.08
N LEU A 82 -3.49 -4.86 -8.01
CA LEU A 82 -2.09 -4.49 -7.76
C LEU A 82 -1.22 -5.71 -7.46
N LEU A 83 -1.74 -6.70 -6.73
CA LEU A 83 -1.06 -7.96 -6.39
C LEU A 83 -0.99 -8.95 -7.56
N ASP A 84 -1.83 -8.76 -8.58
CA ASP A 84 -1.85 -9.58 -9.79
C ASP A 84 -0.60 -9.32 -10.67
N ASP A 85 -0.36 -10.19 -11.66
CA ASP A 85 0.83 -10.15 -12.52
C ASP A 85 0.98 -8.80 -13.26
N ASN A 86 -0.14 -8.12 -13.50
CA ASN A 86 -0.19 -6.84 -14.20
C ASN A 86 0.28 -5.65 -13.35
N ARG A 87 0.25 -5.75 -12.01
CA ARG A 87 0.58 -4.67 -11.06
C ARG A 87 -0.07 -3.33 -11.41
N GLU A 88 -1.39 -3.35 -11.62
CA GLU A 88 -2.15 -2.21 -12.12
C GLU A 88 -3.20 -1.75 -11.09
N LEU A 89 -3.21 -0.45 -10.79
CA LEU A 89 -4.21 0.21 -9.96
C LEU A 89 -5.18 0.98 -10.86
N PHE A 90 -6.45 0.62 -10.83
CA PHE A 90 -7.48 1.40 -11.49
C PHE A 90 -7.99 2.52 -10.57
N VAL A 91 -8.00 3.75 -11.08
CA VAL A 91 -8.52 4.93 -10.38
C VAL A 91 -9.84 5.35 -11.06
N PRO A 92 -11.02 5.05 -10.48
CA PRO A 92 -12.33 5.36 -11.06
C PRO A 92 -12.54 6.84 -11.38
N GLU A 93 -12.00 7.72 -10.54
CA GLU A 93 -12.15 9.17 -10.57
C GLU A 93 -11.42 9.79 -11.77
N LEU A 94 -10.25 9.25 -12.10
CA LEU A 94 -9.47 9.63 -13.27
C LEU A 94 -9.82 8.77 -14.49
N ARG A 95 -10.51 7.64 -14.29
CA ARG A 95 -10.73 6.58 -15.27
C ARG A 95 -9.42 6.12 -15.92
N GLU A 96 -8.35 6.10 -15.13
CA GLU A 96 -7.01 5.73 -15.59
C GLU A 96 -6.50 4.51 -14.84
N VAL A 97 -5.61 3.77 -15.51
CA VAL A 97 -4.89 2.65 -14.90
C VAL A 97 -3.46 3.10 -14.64
N ILE A 98 -3.05 3.08 -13.38
CA ILE A 98 -1.71 3.42 -12.92
C ILE A 98 -0.94 2.13 -12.70
N ARG A 99 0.20 1.98 -13.36
CA ARG A 99 1.11 0.86 -13.12
C ARG A 99 1.92 1.09 -11.86
N ALA A 100 2.02 0.07 -11.02
CA ALA A 100 2.85 0.12 -9.84
C ALA A 100 4.32 0.23 -10.22
N HIS A 101 5.02 1.12 -9.52
CA HIS A 101 6.46 1.25 -9.66
C HIS A 101 7.15 -0.08 -9.28
N PRO A 102 8.29 -0.44 -9.90
CA PRO A 102 9.02 -1.66 -9.56
C PRO A 102 9.43 -1.74 -8.07
N ASP A 103 9.67 -0.60 -7.43
CA ASP A 103 10.06 -0.50 -6.01
C ASP A 103 8.87 -0.44 -5.03
N PHE A 104 7.64 -0.43 -5.55
CA PHE A 104 6.44 -0.45 -4.72
C PHE A 104 6.36 -1.75 -3.92
N MET A 105 6.17 -1.63 -2.61
CA MET A 105 5.99 -2.76 -1.71
C MET A 105 4.79 -2.54 -0.80
N LEU A 106 3.93 -3.54 -0.68
CA LEU A 106 2.75 -3.53 0.18
C LEU A 106 2.87 -4.60 1.25
N CYS A 107 2.49 -4.26 2.49
CA CYS A 107 2.49 -5.15 3.63
C CYS A 107 1.21 -4.97 4.47
N ASP A 108 0.61 -6.05 4.96
CA ASP A 108 -0.47 -6.00 5.96
C ASP A 108 0.12 -6.15 7.37
N SER A 109 -0.30 -5.32 8.32
CA SER A 109 0.17 -5.42 9.70
C SER A 109 -0.35 -6.64 10.45
N LYS A 110 -1.45 -7.24 9.98
CA LYS A 110 -1.87 -8.59 10.34
C LYS A 110 -1.15 -9.58 9.43
N PHE A 111 0.15 -9.70 9.64
CA PHE A 111 1.08 -10.62 8.95
C PHE A 111 0.79 -12.13 9.19
N GLY A 112 -0.46 -12.50 9.46
CA GLY A 112 -0.86 -13.78 10.05
C GLY A 112 -1.79 -14.68 9.23
N LEU A 113 -2.48 -14.24 8.18
CA LEU A 113 -3.51 -15.11 7.55
C LEU A 113 -3.72 -15.00 6.02
N SER A 114 -2.87 -14.29 5.25
CA SER A 114 -2.98 -14.34 3.79
C SER A 114 -1.60 -14.47 3.12
N PRO A 115 -1.30 -15.59 2.44
CA PRO A 115 -0.07 -15.77 1.70
C PRO A 115 0.02 -14.93 0.41
N GLN A 116 -0.93 -14.02 0.17
CA GLN A 116 -1.09 -13.32 -1.11
C GLN A 116 -0.49 -11.91 -1.14
N ILE A 117 0.03 -11.39 -0.03
CA ILE A 117 0.50 -10.00 0.03
C ILE A 117 2.03 -9.95 -0.03
N PHE A 118 2.61 -10.06 -1.23
CA PHE A 118 4.03 -9.72 -1.45
C PHE A 118 4.27 -9.29 -2.91
N ILE A 119 4.51 -7.99 -3.12
CA ILE A 119 5.07 -7.45 -4.37
C ILE A 119 6.47 -6.91 -4.07
N GLY A 120 7.46 -7.39 -4.83
CA GLY A 120 8.83 -6.89 -4.87
C GLY A 120 9.74 -7.93 -5.55
N SER A 121 10.34 -7.57 -6.68
CA SER A 121 11.13 -8.45 -7.55
C SER A 121 12.39 -9.06 -6.89
N ASP A 122 12.81 -8.51 -5.73
CA ASP A 122 13.95 -8.97 -4.94
C ASP A 122 13.54 -9.44 -3.53
N CYS A 123 12.33 -9.99 -3.39
CA CYS A 123 11.85 -10.48 -2.09
C CYS A 123 12.56 -11.75 -1.58
N SER A 124 13.37 -12.46 -2.37
CA SER A 124 14.00 -13.72 -1.94
C SER A 124 14.90 -13.56 -0.71
N PHE A 125 15.57 -12.41 -0.55
CA PHE A 125 16.43 -12.14 0.62
C PHE A 125 15.65 -11.69 1.87
N PHE A 126 14.58 -10.90 1.69
CA PHE A 126 13.77 -10.41 2.80
C PHE A 126 12.84 -11.50 3.36
N PHE A 127 12.33 -12.38 2.49
CA PHE A 127 11.57 -13.56 2.87
C PHE A 127 12.40 -14.50 3.75
N PHE A 128 13.63 -14.79 3.34
CA PHE A 128 14.51 -15.66 4.12
C PHE A 128 14.82 -15.03 5.49
N PHE A 129 15.10 -13.73 5.56
CA PHE A 129 15.48 -13.13 6.82
C PHE A 129 14.32 -13.06 7.82
N VAL A 130 13.13 -12.63 7.39
CA VAL A 130 11.97 -12.48 8.28
C VAL A 130 11.30 -13.83 8.61
N TYR A 131 11.25 -14.77 7.66
CA TYR A 131 10.73 -16.12 7.91
C TYR A 131 11.66 -16.95 8.80
N TYR A 132 12.99 -16.82 8.64
CA TYR A 132 13.97 -17.60 9.40
C TYR A 132 14.25 -17.02 10.80
N LEU A 133 14.20 -15.70 11.00
CA LEU A 133 14.27 -15.10 12.34
C LEU A 133 13.00 -15.31 13.18
N TRP A 134 11.84 -15.56 12.56
CA TRP A 134 10.58 -15.73 13.28
C TRP A 134 10.19 -17.20 13.55
N LYS A 135 10.95 -18.17 13.02
CA LYS A 135 10.79 -19.60 13.33
C LYS A 135 11.78 -20.10 14.41
N ARG A 136 12.37 -19.18 15.19
CA ARG A 136 13.15 -19.48 16.40
C ARG A 136 12.48 -18.88 17.62
#